data_AF-A0A6M1M2R0-F1
#
_entry.id   AF-A0A6M1M2R0-F1
#
_cell.length_a   1.000
_cell.length_b   1.000
_cell.length_c   1.000
_cell.angle_alpha   90.00
_cell.angle_beta   90.00
_cell.angle_gamma   90.00
#
_symmetry.space_group_name_H-M   'P 1'
#
loop_
_entity.id
_entity.type
_entity.pdbx_description
1 polymer ?
#
loop_
_entity_poly.entity_id
_entity_poly.type
_entity_poly.pdbx_seq_one_letter_code
_entity_poly.pdbx_strand_id
1 'polypeptide(L)'
;MTAASLALLSSPVEPAGRLLSPDELEAALRDIGARRYHNLHPFHRLLHDGKLDKDQVRAWALNRYYYQAMIPVKDATLLARLPDAALRRIWRQRIVDHDGDHEGDGGIERWLKLAEGVGFDRDYVLSTTGILSATRFSVEAYVHFVGQRSLLEAVASSLTEMFSPTIISERVAGMLKNYDFITRETLAYFDKRLTQAPRDADFALDYVKRHATTPELQAQALAALRFKCSVLWTQLDALYFAYVAPGMIPPDAWRPGEGLRADFVGSPA
;
A
#
# COMPACT_ATOMS: atom_id res chain seq x y z
N MET A 1 -16.63 6.48 46.32
CA MET A 1 -17.52 5.77 45.39
C MET A 1 -18.15 6.79 44.44
N THR A 2 -17.70 6.82 43.20
CA THR A 2 -18.49 7.32 42.06
C THR A 2 -17.97 6.58 40.83
N ALA A 3 -18.77 5.62 40.37
CA ALA A 3 -18.47 4.79 39.21
C ALA A 3 -18.66 5.62 37.94
N ALA A 4 -17.57 5.93 37.25
CA ALA A 4 -17.62 6.48 35.90
C ALA A 4 -18.01 5.34 34.95
N SER A 5 -19.21 5.46 34.39
CA SER A 5 -19.78 4.53 33.42
C SER A 5 -18.88 4.47 32.18
N LEU A 6 -18.22 3.33 31.95
CA LEU A 6 -17.63 3.00 30.66
C LEU A 6 -18.79 2.80 29.68
N ALA A 7 -19.10 3.83 28.90
CA ALA A 7 -19.84 3.65 27.67
C ALA A 7 -18.96 2.81 26.73
N LEU A 8 -19.27 1.51 26.69
CA LEU A 8 -18.78 0.59 25.67
C LEU A 8 -19.01 1.23 24.30
N LEU A 9 -17.92 1.58 23.62
CA LEU A 9 -17.94 1.92 22.21
C LEU A 9 -18.62 0.78 21.48
N SER A 10 -19.83 1.04 20.98
CA SER A 10 -20.55 0.15 20.08
C SER A 10 -19.61 -0.24 18.95
N SER A 11 -19.17 -1.50 18.97
CA SER A 11 -18.49 -2.10 17.83
C SER A 11 -19.49 -2.10 16.67
N PRO A 12 -19.09 -1.71 15.44
CA PRO A 12 -19.99 -1.81 14.31
C PRO A 12 -20.40 -3.27 14.16
N VAL A 13 -21.70 -3.50 14.26
CA VAL A 13 -22.36 -4.80 14.21
C VAL A 13 -21.80 -5.59 13.03
N GLU A 14 -20.98 -6.61 13.31
CA GLU A 14 -20.73 -7.70 12.36
C GLU A 14 -22.12 -8.20 11.95
N PRO A 15 -22.48 -8.18 10.64
CA PRO A 15 -23.81 -8.61 10.24
C PRO A 15 -23.97 -10.07 10.66
N ALA A 16 -24.80 -10.28 11.69
CA ALA A 16 -25.03 -11.57 12.29
C ALA A 16 -25.59 -12.54 11.24
N GLY A 17 -24.76 -13.45 10.73
CA GLY A 17 -25.13 -14.64 9.95
C GLY A 17 -25.99 -14.45 8.69
N ARG A 18 -26.26 -13.20 8.26
CA ARG A 18 -27.11 -12.90 7.11
C ARG A 18 -26.26 -12.72 5.87
N LEU A 19 -26.69 -13.33 4.77
CA LEU A 19 -26.09 -13.09 3.46
C LEU A 19 -26.46 -11.68 2.98
N LEU A 20 -25.43 -10.86 2.74
CA LEU A 20 -25.58 -9.53 2.16
C LEU A 20 -25.86 -9.64 0.66
N SER A 21 -26.68 -8.74 0.12
CA SER A 21 -26.77 -8.56 -1.33
C SER A 21 -25.42 -8.09 -1.91
N PRO A 22 -25.19 -8.21 -3.23
CA PRO A 22 -23.96 -7.70 -3.84
C PRO A 22 -23.68 -6.22 -3.54
N ASP A 23 -24.72 -5.38 -3.48
CA ASP A 23 -24.56 -3.94 -3.20
C ASP A 23 -24.32 -3.66 -1.72
N GLU A 24 -24.96 -4.41 -0.83
CA GLU A 24 -24.68 -4.37 0.61
C GLU A 24 -23.23 -4.81 0.92
N LEU A 25 -22.74 -5.84 0.22
CA LEU A 25 -21.36 -6.31 0.35
C LEU A 25 -20.35 -5.26 -0.14
N GLU A 26 -20.61 -4.61 -1.27
CA GLU A 26 -19.77 -3.51 -1.75
C GLU A 26 -19.76 -2.34 -0.77
N ALA A 27 -20.92 -1.95 -0.24
CA ALA A 27 -21.01 -0.89 0.76
C ALA A 27 -20.17 -1.23 2.00
N ALA A 28 -20.23 -2.48 2.48
CA ALA A 28 -19.43 -2.96 3.60
C ALA A 28 -17.92 -2.95 3.30
N LEU A 29 -17.50 -3.34 2.09
CA LEU A 29 -16.11 -3.26 1.65
C LEU A 29 -15.61 -1.80 1.59
N ARG A 30 -16.45 -0.88 1.12
CA ARG A 30 -16.12 0.55 1.06
C ARG A 30 -16.05 1.19 2.44
N ASP A 31 -16.91 0.80 3.39
CA ASP A 31 -16.85 1.27 4.79
C ASP A 31 -15.52 0.88 5.46
N ILE A 32 -14.97 -0.31 5.16
CA ILE A 32 -13.63 -0.68 5.65
C ILE A 32 -12.58 0.33 5.17
N GLY A 33 -12.61 0.72 3.90
CA GLY A 33 -11.73 1.74 3.34
C GLY A 33 -11.90 3.09 4.04
N ALA A 34 -13.15 3.53 4.19
CA ALA A 34 -13.48 4.81 4.84
C ALA A 34 -12.99 4.91 6.30
N ARG A 35 -12.80 3.77 6.99
CA ARG A 35 -12.35 3.73 8.39
C ARG A 35 -10.89 3.36 8.57
N ARG A 36 -10.31 2.60 7.65
CA ARG A 36 -9.02 1.92 7.86
C ARG A 36 -8.03 2.07 6.73
N TYR A 37 -8.38 2.76 5.64
CA TYR A 37 -7.40 3.01 4.59
C TYR A 37 -6.32 3.98 5.07
N HIS A 38 -5.11 3.78 4.59
CA HIS A 38 -3.92 4.42 5.15
C HIS A 38 -3.80 5.92 4.87
N ASN A 39 -4.71 6.51 4.09
CA ASN A 39 -4.81 7.98 3.94
C ASN A 39 -5.19 8.66 5.26
N LEU A 40 -5.82 7.92 6.18
CA LEU A 40 -6.19 8.40 7.52
C LEU A 40 -5.03 8.38 8.51
N HIS A 41 -3.93 7.70 8.19
CA HIS A 41 -2.80 7.54 9.11
C HIS A 41 -2.08 8.89 9.36
N PRO A 42 -1.66 9.21 10.60
CA PRO A 42 -0.94 10.45 10.91
C PRO A 42 0.28 10.72 10.03
N PHE A 43 1.13 9.71 9.79
CA PHE A 43 2.25 9.81 8.84
C PHE A 43 1.80 10.26 7.45
N HIS A 44 0.71 9.70 6.92
CA HIS A 44 0.21 10.08 5.60
C HIS A 44 -0.33 11.52 5.59
N ARG A 45 -0.97 11.96 6.67
CA ARG A 45 -1.40 13.36 6.83
C ARG A 45 -0.22 14.31 6.84
N LEU A 46 0.85 14.00 7.58
CA LEU A 46 2.07 14.79 7.57
C LEU A 46 2.70 14.87 6.18
N LEU A 47 2.80 13.72 5.48
CA LEU A 47 3.29 13.68 4.11
C LEU A 47 2.47 14.59 3.18
N HIS A 48 1.15 14.46 3.22
CA HIS A 48 0.23 15.25 2.39
C HIS A 48 0.31 16.75 2.69
N ASP A 49 0.33 17.12 3.97
CA ASP A 49 0.28 18.51 4.43
C ASP A 49 1.63 19.24 4.29
N GLY A 50 2.68 18.59 3.78
CA GLY A 50 3.98 19.23 3.65
C GLY A 50 4.79 19.34 4.94
N LYS A 51 4.46 18.50 5.93
CA LYS A 51 4.99 18.62 7.29
C LYS A 51 6.10 17.62 7.60
N LEU A 52 6.47 16.78 6.63
CA LEU A 52 7.62 15.92 6.78
C LEU A 52 8.89 16.67 6.36
N ASP A 53 9.99 16.43 7.05
CA ASP A 53 11.30 16.84 6.53
C ASP A 53 11.76 15.94 5.37
N LYS A 54 12.86 16.32 4.73
CA LYS A 54 13.41 15.59 3.58
C LYS A 54 13.80 14.15 3.93
N ASP A 55 14.31 13.90 5.13
CA ASP A 55 14.75 12.57 5.56
C ASP A 55 13.56 11.65 5.88
N GLN A 56 12.47 12.20 6.41
CA GLN A 56 11.21 11.50 6.58
C GLN A 56 10.58 11.11 5.23
N VAL A 57 10.66 11.99 4.22
CA VAL A 57 10.21 11.67 2.85
C VAL A 57 11.14 10.61 2.21
N ARG A 58 12.46 10.69 2.43
CA ARG A 58 13.43 9.66 2.00
C ARG A 58 13.12 8.29 2.59
N ALA A 59 12.95 8.22 3.92
CA ALA A 59 12.61 6.99 4.61
C ALA A 59 11.32 6.37 4.05
N TRP A 60 10.30 7.19 3.81
CA TRP A 60 9.07 6.74 3.18
C TRP A 60 9.29 6.20 1.76
N ALA A 61 10.02 6.92 0.91
CA ALA A 61 10.28 6.51 -0.47
C ALA A 61 11.03 5.16 -0.52
N LEU A 62 12.08 5.01 0.30
CA LEU A 62 12.88 3.79 0.40
C LEU A 62 12.05 2.59 0.86
N ASN A 63 11.23 2.76 1.90
CA ASN A 63 10.39 1.68 2.41
C ASN A 63 9.23 1.36 1.45
N ARG A 64 8.64 2.38 0.82
CA ARG A 64 7.54 2.19 -0.13
C ARG A 64 8.00 1.50 -1.41
N TYR A 65 9.24 1.73 -1.84
CA TYR A 65 9.86 0.98 -2.94
C TYR A 65 9.76 -0.53 -2.71
N TYR A 66 10.11 -1.03 -1.51
CA TYR A 66 10.03 -2.47 -1.22
C TYR A 66 8.61 -3.03 -1.34
N TYR A 67 7.60 -2.32 -0.80
CA TYR A 67 6.19 -2.71 -0.99
C TYR A 67 5.85 -2.85 -2.48
N GLN A 68 6.29 -1.89 -3.31
CA GLN A 68 5.98 -1.84 -4.73
C GLN A 68 6.70 -2.91 -5.54
N ALA A 69 7.98 -3.16 -5.23
CA ALA A 69 8.78 -4.22 -5.83
C ALA A 69 8.22 -5.63 -5.54
N MET A 70 7.54 -5.80 -4.41
CA MET A 70 6.94 -7.08 -4.01
C MET A 70 5.50 -7.29 -4.53
N ILE A 71 4.86 -6.28 -5.12
CA ILE A 71 3.53 -6.46 -5.74
C ILE A 71 3.53 -7.49 -6.87
N PRO A 72 4.43 -7.47 -7.86
CA PRO A 72 4.46 -8.51 -8.90
C PRO A 72 4.80 -9.90 -8.33
N VAL A 73 5.62 -10.00 -7.27
CA VAL A 73 5.86 -11.27 -6.56
C VAL A 73 4.56 -11.81 -5.95
N LYS A 74 3.80 -10.95 -5.26
CA LYS A 74 2.48 -11.25 -4.72
C LYS A 74 1.51 -11.65 -5.83
N ASP A 75 1.49 -10.91 -6.95
CA ASP A 75 0.58 -11.18 -8.07
C ASP A 75 0.94 -12.46 -8.84
N ALA A 76 2.23 -12.78 -8.98
CA ALA A 76 2.68 -14.05 -9.55
C ALA A 76 2.30 -15.24 -8.64
N THR A 77 2.42 -15.07 -7.32
CA THR A 77 1.98 -16.05 -6.33
C THR A 77 0.49 -16.35 -6.48
N LEU A 78 -0.35 -15.31 -6.63
CA LEU A 78 -1.78 -15.47 -6.87
C LEU A 78 -2.08 -16.05 -8.26
N LEU A 79 -1.38 -15.59 -9.30
CA LEU A 79 -1.52 -16.07 -10.68
C LEU A 79 -1.33 -17.59 -10.78
N ALA A 80 -0.35 -18.15 -10.06
CA ALA A 80 -0.08 -19.58 -10.00
C ALA A 80 -1.24 -20.41 -9.42
N ARG A 81 -2.16 -19.78 -8.67
CA ARG A 81 -3.32 -20.41 -8.03
C ARG A 81 -4.61 -20.30 -8.83
N LEU A 82 -4.61 -19.52 -9.91
CA LEU A 82 -5.83 -19.28 -10.70
C LEU A 82 -6.19 -20.51 -11.55
N PRO A 83 -7.42 -21.04 -11.42
CA PRO A 83 -7.79 -22.34 -11.98
C PRO A 83 -7.85 -22.34 -13.52
N ASP A 84 -8.17 -21.20 -14.14
CA ASP A 84 -8.38 -21.12 -15.58
C ASP A 84 -7.60 -20.00 -16.27
N ALA A 85 -7.47 -20.14 -17.59
CA ALA A 85 -6.72 -19.21 -18.41
C ALA A 85 -7.38 -17.83 -18.55
N ALA A 86 -8.70 -17.72 -18.38
CA ALA A 86 -9.40 -16.44 -18.48
C ALA A 86 -9.03 -15.55 -17.28
N LEU A 87 -9.06 -16.10 -16.06
CA LEU A 87 -8.59 -15.41 -14.86
C LEU A 87 -7.10 -15.06 -14.96
N ARG A 88 -6.26 -15.99 -15.44
CA ARG A 88 -4.82 -15.71 -15.62
C ARG A 88 -4.54 -14.59 -16.63
N ARG A 89 -5.28 -14.52 -17.74
CA ARG A 89 -5.16 -13.44 -18.73
C ARG A 89 -5.49 -12.07 -18.14
N ILE A 90 -6.46 -12.00 -17.24
CA ILE A 90 -6.82 -10.76 -16.55
C ILE A 90 -5.75 -10.41 -15.50
N TRP A 91 -5.42 -11.35 -14.62
CA TRP A 91 -4.54 -11.08 -13.49
C TRP A 91 -3.09 -10.77 -13.88
N ARG A 92 -2.57 -11.38 -14.96
CA ARG A 92 -1.20 -11.15 -15.43
C ARG A 92 -0.93 -9.68 -15.80
N GLN A 93 -1.96 -8.91 -16.15
CA GLN A 93 -1.79 -7.51 -16.53
C GLN A 93 -1.23 -6.68 -15.38
N ARG A 94 -1.50 -7.05 -14.12
CA ARG A 94 -0.93 -6.40 -12.93
C ARG A 94 0.59 -6.51 -12.88
N ILE A 95 1.12 -7.68 -13.27
CA ILE A 95 2.55 -7.96 -13.34
C ILE A 95 3.17 -7.14 -14.48
N VAL A 96 2.59 -7.21 -15.68
CA VAL A 96 3.03 -6.40 -16.84
C VAL A 96 3.07 -4.91 -16.52
N ASP A 97 2.05 -4.39 -15.84
CA ASP A 97 2.00 -2.97 -15.45
C ASP A 97 3.09 -2.59 -14.43
N HIS A 98 3.54 -3.52 -13.58
CA HIS A 98 4.57 -3.27 -12.56
C HIS A 98 5.99 -3.46 -13.10
N ASP A 99 6.21 -4.50 -13.90
CA ASP A 99 7.54 -4.89 -14.40
C ASP A 99 7.89 -4.18 -15.72
N GLY A 100 6.88 -3.80 -16.52
CA GLY A 100 7.08 -3.27 -17.86
C GLY A 100 7.46 -4.35 -18.89
N ASP A 101 7.70 -3.93 -20.12
CA ASP A 101 8.08 -4.82 -21.23
C ASP A 101 9.60 -4.99 -21.37
N HIS A 102 10.38 -4.10 -20.75
CA HIS A 102 11.85 -4.12 -20.73
C HIS A 102 12.39 -3.37 -19.50
N GLU A 103 13.69 -3.49 -19.24
CA GLU A 103 14.34 -2.74 -18.15
C GLU A 103 14.13 -1.22 -18.32
N GLY A 104 13.87 -0.53 -17.21
CA GLY A 104 13.56 0.90 -17.20
C GLY A 104 12.12 1.25 -17.59
N ASP A 105 11.23 0.27 -17.74
CA ASP A 105 9.79 0.46 -17.87
C ASP A 105 9.04 -0.04 -16.62
N GLY A 106 7.72 0.13 -16.61
CA GLY A 106 6.83 -0.40 -15.59
C GLY A 106 6.68 0.52 -14.38
N GLY A 107 5.82 0.06 -13.47
CA GLY A 107 5.52 0.70 -12.20
C GLY A 107 6.73 0.81 -11.27
N ILE A 108 7.56 -0.24 -11.20
CA ILE A 108 8.69 -0.32 -10.27
C ILE A 108 9.75 0.72 -10.60
N GLU A 109 10.08 0.90 -11.88
CA GLU A 109 11.07 1.90 -12.31
C GLU A 109 10.72 3.30 -11.82
N ARG A 110 9.43 3.65 -11.85
CA ARG A 110 9.02 4.99 -11.43
C ARG A 110 9.14 5.19 -9.91
N TRP A 111 9.04 4.11 -9.11
CA TRP A 111 9.36 4.17 -7.68
C TRP A 111 10.87 4.28 -7.42
N LEU A 112 11.71 3.67 -8.27
CA LEU A 112 13.16 3.89 -8.25
C LEU A 112 13.48 5.36 -8.55
N LYS A 113 12.90 5.94 -9.61
CA LYS A 113 13.05 7.36 -9.93
C LYS A 113 12.60 8.28 -8.78
N LEU A 114 11.57 7.91 -8.02
CA LEU A 114 11.18 8.65 -6.82
C LEU A 114 12.27 8.62 -5.75
N ALA A 115 12.85 7.45 -5.47
CA ALA A 115 13.94 7.31 -4.50
C ALA A 115 15.21 8.06 -4.96
N GLU A 116 15.57 7.95 -6.24
CA GLU A 116 16.69 8.69 -6.86
C GLU A 116 16.46 10.21 -6.80
N GLY A 117 15.21 10.64 -7.02
CA GLY A 117 14.81 12.05 -6.95
C GLY A 117 14.94 12.66 -5.56
N VAL A 118 14.82 11.86 -4.51
CA VAL A 118 15.12 12.30 -3.12
C VAL A 118 16.58 12.07 -2.72
N GLY A 119 17.43 11.63 -3.66
CA GLY A 119 18.88 11.61 -3.56
C GLY A 119 19.52 10.24 -3.31
N PHE A 120 18.74 9.17 -3.24
CA PHE A 120 19.31 7.84 -3.07
C PHE A 120 20.11 7.39 -4.31
N ASP A 121 21.15 6.61 -4.04
CA ASP A 121 21.79 5.78 -5.03
C ASP A 121 20.87 4.61 -5.40
N ARG A 122 20.82 4.28 -6.69
CA ARG A 122 19.92 3.25 -7.23
C ARG A 122 20.21 1.88 -6.62
N ASP A 123 21.49 1.49 -6.53
CA ASP A 123 21.89 0.17 -6.04
C ASP A 123 21.57 0.04 -4.55
N TYR A 124 21.67 1.13 -3.78
CA TYR A 124 21.24 1.15 -2.39
C TYR A 124 19.75 0.84 -2.24
N VAL A 125 18.89 1.45 -3.07
CA VAL A 125 17.44 1.21 -3.07
C VAL A 125 17.13 -0.23 -3.48
N LEU A 126 17.76 -0.70 -4.57
CA LEU A 126 17.62 -2.09 -5.06
C LEU A 126 18.07 -3.13 -4.03
N SER A 127 19.09 -2.82 -3.21
CA SER A 127 19.59 -3.75 -2.18
C SER A 127 18.58 -4.05 -1.08
N THR A 128 17.64 -3.11 -0.82
CA THR A 128 16.68 -3.17 0.30
C THR A 128 17.32 -3.23 1.69
N THR A 129 18.63 -2.98 1.84
CA THR A 129 19.36 -3.16 3.09
C THR A 129 18.86 -2.23 4.19
N GLY A 130 18.52 -0.97 3.86
CA GLY A 130 18.08 0.05 4.82
C GLY A 130 16.57 0.13 5.08
N ILE A 131 15.76 -0.82 4.59
CA ILE A 131 14.31 -0.78 4.87
C ILE A 131 14.02 -1.20 6.32
N LEU A 132 12.92 -0.72 6.87
CA LEU A 132 12.47 -1.14 8.20
C LEU A 132 12.03 -2.61 8.17
N SER A 133 12.43 -3.40 9.17
CA SER A 133 12.00 -4.80 9.30
C SER A 133 10.48 -4.94 9.37
N ALA A 134 9.78 -3.98 9.98
CA ALA A 134 8.32 -3.96 10.00
C ALA A 134 7.71 -3.79 8.60
N THR A 135 8.34 -3.01 7.71
CA THR A 135 7.98 -2.94 6.30
C THR A 135 8.17 -4.29 5.64
N ARG A 136 9.34 -4.92 5.86
CA ARG A 136 9.65 -6.26 5.32
C ARG A 136 8.60 -7.29 5.74
N PHE A 137 8.35 -7.43 7.04
CA PHE A 137 7.39 -8.40 7.58
C PHE A 137 5.96 -8.14 7.13
N SER A 138 5.52 -6.87 7.06
CA SER A 138 4.17 -6.53 6.61
C SER A 138 3.96 -6.91 5.14
N VAL A 139 4.95 -6.64 4.29
CA VAL A 139 4.91 -6.94 2.86
C VAL A 139 5.00 -8.45 2.61
N GLU A 140 5.90 -9.16 3.29
CA GLU A 140 6.02 -10.61 3.18
C GLU A 140 4.77 -11.32 3.71
N ALA A 141 4.15 -10.81 4.78
CA ALA A 141 2.84 -11.30 5.23
C ALA A 141 1.79 -11.21 4.14
N TYR A 142 1.82 -10.16 3.30
CA TYR A 142 0.88 -10.04 2.19
C TYR A 142 1.13 -11.10 1.10
N VAL A 143 2.39 -11.36 0.74
CA VAL A 143 2.77 -12.43 -0.19
C VAL A 143 2.32 -13.80 0.35
N HIS A 144 2.60 -14.09 1.61
CA HIS A 144 2.17 -15.35 2.25
C HIS A 144 0.64 -15.48 2.29
N PHE A 145 -0.06 -14.39 2.64
CA PHE A 145 -1.52 -14.39 2.70
C PHE A 145 -2.14 -14.81 1.36
N VAL A 146 -1.68 -14.24 0.23
CA VAL A 146 -2.20 -14.62 -1.09
C VAL A 146 -1.73 -16.00 -1.54
N GLY A 147 -0.66 -16.54 -0.98
CA GLY A 147 -0.19 -17.91 -1.24
C GLY A 147 -0.99 -18.98 -0.47
N GLN A 148 -1.51 -18.64 0.71
CA GLN A 148 -1.99 -19.62 1.69
C GLN A 148 -3.51 -19.56 1.97
N ARG A 149 -4.15 -18.39 1.87
CA ARG A 149 -5.60 -18.24 2.13
C ARG A 149 -6.47 -18.70 0.97
N SER A 150 -7.80 -18.73 1.11
CA SER A 150 -8.66 -19.06 -0.02
C SER A 150 -8.44 -18.10 -1.20
N LEU A 151 -8.79 -18.53 -2.42
CA LEU A 151 -8.68 -17.65 -3.59
C LEU A 151 -9.57 -16.40 -3.45
N LEU A 152 -10.73 -16.53 -2.80
CA LEU A 152 -11.61 -15.41 -2.48
C LEU A 152 -10.91 -14.37 -1.61
N GLU A 153 -10.29 -14.79 -0.51
CA GLU A 153 -9.52 -13.90 0.37
C GLU A 153 -8.34 -13.25 -0.36
N ALA A 154 -7.61 -14.04 -1.17
CA ALA A 154 -6.48 -13.54 -1.94
C ALA A 154 -6.91 -12.42 -2.92
N VAL A 155 -8.02 -12.60 -3.65
CA VAL A 155 -8.58 -11.56 -4.53
C VAL A 155 -9.14 -10.39 -3.71
N ALA A 156 -9.91 -10.63 -2.65
CA ALA A 156 -10.50 -9.58 -1.82
C ALA A 156 -9.44 -8.66 -1.19
N SER A 157 -8.26 -9.19 -0.87
CA SER A 157 -7.14 -8.41 -0.34
C SER A 157 -6.57 -7.36 -1.33
N SER A 158 -6.89 -7.41 -2.63
CA SER A 158 -6.48 -6.37 -3.59
C SER A 158 -7.42 -5.16 -3.57
N LEU A 159 -8.62 -5.28 -2.98
CA LEU A 159 -9.69 -4.27 -3.06
C LEU A 159 -9.39 -2.91 -2.41
N THR A 160 -8.25 -2.76 -1.73
CA THR A 160 -7.71 -1.43 -1.40
C THR A 160 -7.53 -0.52 -2.63
N GLU A 161 -7.47 -1.11 -3.83
CA GLU A 161 -7.42 -0.38 -5.10
C GLU A 161 -8.65 0.48 -5.36
N MET A 162 -9.83 0.13 -4.79
CA MET A 162 -11.03 1.00 -4.85
C MET A 162 -10.79 2.39 -4.26
N PHE A 163 -9.79 2.52 -3.38
CA PHE A 163 -9.48 3.77 -2.65
C PHE A 163 -8.23 4.45 -3.21
N SER A 164 -7.55 3.84 -4.17
CA SER A 164 -6.28 4.33 -4.72
C SER A 164 -6.40 5.62 -5.53
N PRO A 165 -7.44 5.86 -6.35
CA PRO A 165 -7.53 7.09 -7.15
C PRO A 165 -7.55 8.37 -6.29
N THR A 166 -8.33 8.39 -5.20
CA THR A 166 -8.43 9.55 -4.31
C THR A 166 -7.09 9.86 -3.65
N ILE A 167 -6.45 8.86 -3.05
CA ILE A 167 -5.17 9.07 -2.34
C ILE A 167 -4.03 9.44 -3.30
N ILE A 168 -4.05 8.94 -4.54
CA ILE A 168 -3.06 9.27 -5.55
C ILE A 168 -3.18 10.75 -5.92
N SER A 169 -4.40 11.21 -6.23
CA SER A 169 -4.66 12.61 -6.56
C SER A 169 -4.28 13.56 -5.42
N GLU A 170 -4.68 13.22 -4.18
CA GLU A 170 -4.31 13.99 -2.97
C GLU A 170 -2.78 14.03 -2.79
N ARG A 171 -2.10 12.88 -2.91
CA ARG A 171 -0.65 12.80 -2.72
C ARG A 171 0.12 13.59 -3.76
N VAL A 172 -0.22 13.46 -5.04
CA VAL A 172 0.49 14.17 -6.12
C VAL A 172 0.33 15.68 -5.93
N ALA A 173 -0.88 16.15 -5.67
CA ALA A 173 -1.14 17.56 -5.44
C ALA A 173 -0.42 18.09 -4.19
N GLY A 174 -0.47 17.36 -3.08
CA GLY A 174 0.18 17.75 -1.83
C GLY A 174 1.71 17.76 -1.94
N MET A 175 2.31 16.71 -2.53
CA MET A 175 3.77 16.61 -2.64
C MET A 175 4.36 17.70 -3.55
N LEU A 176 3.78 17.96 -4.72
CA LEU A 176 4.27 19.00 -5.63
C LEU A 176 4.13 20.40 -5.04
N LYS A 177 3.08 20.64 -4.25
CA LYS A 177 2.84 21.95 -3.65
C LYS A 177 3.82 22.23 -2.51
N ASN A 178 4.17 21.20 -1.74
CA ASN A 178 4.78 21.40 -0.42
C ASN A 178 6.25 20.97 -0.32
N TYR A 179 6.79 20.19 -1.26
CA TYR A 179 8.19 19.78 -1.27
C TYR A 179 8.87 20.27 -2.55
N ASP A 180 9.70 21.30 -2.43
CA ASP A 180 10.45 21.91 -3.54
C ASP A 180 11.45 20.94 -4.19
N PHE A 181 11.93 19.94 -3.44
CA PHE A 181 12.80 18.87 -3.92
C PHE A 181 12.06 17.74 -4.66
N ILE A 182 10.73 17.79 -4.77
CA ILE A 182 9.94 16.82 -5.55
C ILE A 182 9.48 17.44 -6.86
N THR A 183 9.83 16.81 -7.98
CA THR A 183 9.46 17.30 -9.32
C THR A 183 8.28 16.53 -9.91
N ARG A 184 7.63 17.10 -10.93
CA ARG A 184 6.59 16.42 -11.70
C ARG A 184 7.13 15.16 -12.39
N GLU A 185 8.38 15.18 -12.85
CA GLU A 185 9.03 14.00 -13.43
C GLU A 185 9.14 12.86 -12.41
N THR A 186 9.52 13.18 -11.17
CA THR A 186 9.59 12.25 -10.04
C THR A 186 8.24 11.62 -9.71
N LEU A 187 7.13 12.30 -10.00
CA LEU A 187 5.76 11.83 -9.72
C LEU A 187 5.02 11.28 -10.94
N ALA A 188 5.66 11.21 -12.11
CA ALA A 188 5.05 10.68 -13.34
C ALA A 188 4.55 9.21 -13.21
N TYR A 189 4.94 8.51 -12.13
CA TYR A 189 4.33 7.23 -11.75
C TYR A 189 2.81 7.31 -11.64
N PHE A 190 2.33 8.33 -10.94
CA PHE A 190 0.97 8.39 -10.43
C PHE A 190 -0.07 8.56 -11.55
N ASP A 191 0.33 9.13 -12.69
CA ASP A 191 -0.55 9.37 -13.84
C ASP A 191 -1.11 8.08 -14.45
N LYS A 192 -0.27 7.05 -14.66
CA LYS A 192 -0.76 5.75 -15.20
C LYS A 192 -1.62 5.00 -14.18
N ARG A 193 -1.34 5.16 -12.88
CA ARG A 193 -2.04 4.39 -11.85
C ARG A 193 -3.51 4.84 -11.68
N LEU A 194 -3.83 6.07 -12.08
CA LEU A 194 -5.21 6.58 -12.11
C LEU A 194 -6.13 5.80 -13.05
N THR A 195 -5.60 5.16 -14.11
CA THR A 195 -6.40 4.33 -15.03
C THR A 195 -6.26 2.84 -14.74
N GLN A 196 -5.09 2.39 -14.27
CA GLN A 196 -4.85 0.97 -13.96
C GLN A 196 -5.63 0.51 -12.70
N ALA A 197 -5.64 1.31 -11.63
CA ALA A 197 -6.25 0.90 -10.36
C ALA A 197 -7.77 0.68 -10.45
N PRO A 198 -8.57 1.52 -11.15
CA PRO A 198 -9.99 1.26 -11.37
C PRO A 198 -10.25 -0.07 -12.11
N ARG A 199 -9.57 -0.31 -13.23
CA ARG A 199 -9.68 -1.58 -14.00
C ARG A 199 -9.42 -2.80 -13.11
N ASP A 200 -8.37 -2.72 -12.31
CA ASP A 200 -7.93 -3.76 -11.39
C ASP A 200 -8.97 -4.01 -10.26
N ALA A 201 -9.55 -2.93 -9.73
CA ALA A 201 -10.56 -2.98 -8.67
C ALA A 201 -11.92 -3.50 -9.16
N ASP A 202 -12.36 -3.11 -10.36
CA ASP A 202 -13.64 -3.52 -10.94
C ASP A 202 -13.71 -5.05 -11.08
N PHE A 203 -12.64 -5.65 -11.62
CA PHE A 203 -12.55 -7.11 -11.72
C PHE A 203 -12.60 -7.80 -10.34
N ALA A 204 -11.79 -7.31 -9.39
CA ALA A 204 -11.72 -7.92 -8.06
C ALA A 204 -13.06 -7.80 -7.31
N LEU A 205 -13.75 -6.67 -7.46
CA LEU A 205 -15.03 -6.42 -6.82
C LEU A 205 -16.12 -7.31 -7.39
N ASP A 206 -16.20 -7.42 -8.72
CA ASP A 206 -17.11 -8.36 -9.40
C ASP A 206 -16.82 -9.81 -8.99
N TYR A 207 -15.55 -10.22 -8.95
CA TYR A 207 -15.15 -11.54 -8.50
C TYR A 207 -15.65 -11.82 -7.07
N VAL A 208 -15.41 -10.90 -6.13
CA VAL A 208 -15.84 -11.05 -4.74
C VAL A 208 -17.37 -11.10 -4.63
N LYS A 209 -18.10 -10.22 -5.33
CA LYS A 209 -19.58 -10.24 -5.35
C LYS A 209 -20.14 -11.59 -5.85
N ARG A 210 -19.51 -12.20 -6.85
CA ARG A 210 -19.96 -13.48 -7.43
C ARG A 210 -19.59 -14.71 -6.60
N HIS A 211 -18.45 -14.67 -5.89
CA HIS A 211 -17.91 -15.86 -5.21
C HIS A 211 -18.11 -15.86 -3.69
N ALA A 212 -18.43 -14.71 -3.07
CA ALA A 212 -18.78 -14.64 -1.65
C ALA A 212 -20.27 -14.98 -1.43
N THR A 213 -20.64 -16.23 -1.70
CA THR A 213 -22.03 -16.70 -1.78
C THR A 213 -22.66 -17.11 -0.46
N THR A 214 -21.89 -17.15 0.63
CA THR A 214 -22.38 -17.43 1.98
C THR A 214 -21.97 -16.30 2.94
N PRO A 215 -22.67 -16.12 4.07
CA PRO A 215 -22.26 -15.16 5.10
C PRO A 215 -20.80 -15.36 5.55
N GLU A 216 -20.36 -16.61 5.67
CA GLU A 216 -18.99 -16.96 6.07
C GLU A 216 -17.97 -16.52 5.01
N LEU A 217 -18.27 -16.73 3.72
CA LEU A 217 -17.40 -16.28 2.63
C LEU A 217 -17.34 -14.75 2.54
N GLN A 218 -18.46 -14.05 2.78
CA GLN A 218 -18.47 -12.59 2.86
C GLN A 218 -17.64 -12.08 4.03
N ALA A 219 -17.76 -12.71 5.20
CA ALA A 219 -16.93 -12.38 6.37
C ALA A 219 -15.44 -12.59 6.07
N GLN A 220 -15.06 -13.66 5.37
CA GLN A 220 -13.69 -13.90 4.93
C GLN A 220 -13.19 -12.81 3.98
N ALA A 221 -13.98 -12.40 2.98
CA ALA A 221 -13.60 -11.33 2.05
C ALA A 221 -13.42 -9.97 2.78
N LEU A 222 -14.32 -9.63 3.70
CA LEU A 222 -14.22 -8.43 4.54
C LEU A 222 -12.99 -8.48 5.44
N ALA A 223 -12.70 -9.63 6.07
CA ALA A 223 -11.51 -9.84 6.89
C ALA A 223 -10.22 -9.72 6.07
N ALA A 224 -10.19 -10.24 4.84
CA ALA A 224 -9.05 -10.11 3.94
C ALA A 224 -8.76 -8.65 3.58
N LEU A 225 -9.79 -7.84 3.33
CA LEU A 225 -9.61 -6.40 3.10
C LEU A 225 -9.11 -5.67 4.37
N ARG A 226 -9.63 -6.03 5.56
CA ARG A 226 -9.12 -5.49 6.84
C ARG A 226 -7.65 -5.85 7.06
N PHE A 227 -7.27 -7.10 6.78
CA PHE A 227 -5.87 -7.55 6.81
C PHE A 227 -5.01 -6.68 5.89
N LYS A 228 -5.45 -6.43 4.65
CA LYS A 228 -4.70 -5.56 3.74
C LYS A 228 -4.57 -4.13 4.27
N CYS A 229 -5.63 -3.58 4.86
CA CYS A 229 -5.56 -2.27 5.52
C CYS A 229 -4.50 -2.29 6.65
N SER A 230 -4.46 -3.33 7.47
CA SER A 230 -3.44 -3.49 8.53
C SER A 230 -2.02 -3.56 7.97
N VAL A 231 -1.79 -4.31 6.88
CA VAL A 231 -0.49 -4.35 6.18
C VAL A 231 0.00 -2.94 5.81
N LEU A 232 -0.89 -2.11 5.27
CA LEU A 232 -0.55 -0.74 4.89
C LEU A 232 -0.38 0.18 6.11
N TRP A 233 -1.18 -0.02 7.14
CA TRP A 233 -1.15 0.77 8.36
C TRP A 233 0.15 0.56 9.14
N THR A 234 0.55 -0.70 9.36
CA THR A 234 1.75 -1.05 10.12
C THR A 234 3.05 -0.55 9.46
N GLN A 235 3.10 -0.49 8.12
CA GLN A 235 4.22 0.16 7.43
C GLN A 235 4.36 1.64 7.82
N LEU A 236 3.23 2.35 7.96
CA LEU A 236 3.24 3.75 8.35
C LEU A 236 3.46 3.94 9.85
N ASP A 237 2.98 3.03 10.69
CA ASP A 237 3.28 3.03 12.13
C ASP A 237 4.80 2.97 12.34
N ALA A 238 5.48 2.06 11.63
CA ALA A 238 6.92 1.88 11.73
C ALA A 238 7.71 3.09 11.23
N LEU A 239 7.29 3.69 10.11
CA LEU A 239 7.88 4.94 9.61
C LEU A 239 7.70 6.09 10.58
N TYR A 240 6.51 6.25 11.16
CA TYR A 240 6.23 7.29 12.14
C TYR A 240 7.09 7.10 13.39
N PHE A 241 7.14 5.89 13.93
CA PHE A 241 7.94 5.58 15.12
C PHE A 241 9.44 5.87 14.90
N ALA A 242 9.99 5.40 13.78
CA ALA A 242 11.42 5.48 13.50
C ALA A 242 11.88 6.87 13.08
N TYR A 243 11.08 7.62 12.32
CA TYR A 243 11.53 8.87 11.68
C TYR A 243 10.74 10.12 12.08
N VAL A 244 9.63 10.00 12.82
CA VAL A 244 8.84 11.16 13.28
C VAL A 244 8.88 11.29 14.80
N ALA A 245 8.24 10.37 15.53
CA ALA A 245 8.23 10.37 16.98
C ALA A 245 8.00 8.94 17.50
N PRO A 246 8.85 8.43 18.41
CA PRO A 246 9.92 9.14 19.12
C PRO A 246 11.24 9.31 18.33
N GLY A 247 11.33 8.86 17.07
CA GLY A 247 12.55 8.98 16.26
C GLY A 247 13.57 7.87 16.54
N MET A 248 13.09 6.68 16.95
CA MET A 248 13.94 5.55 17.32
C MET A 248 14.20 4.65 16.11
N ILE A 249 15.24 4.98 15.34
CA ILE A 249 15.64 4.20 14.16
C ILE A 249 16.24 2.84 14.59
N PRO A 250 15.67 1.70 14.18
CA PRO A 250 16.21 0.37 14.45
C PRO A 250 17.64 0.18 13.92
N PRO A 251 18.42 -0.80 14.42
CA PRO A 251 19.85 -0.93 14.10
C PRO A 251 20.17 -0.99 12.61
N ASP A 252 19.43 -1.78 11.83
CA ASP A 252 19.71 -2.05 10.41
C ASP A 252 18.95 -1.12 9.45
N ALA A 253 18.10 -0.24 9.99
CA ALA A 253 17.32 0.67 9.16
C ALA A 253 18.16 1.89 8.75
N TRP A 254 17.86 2.42 7.56
CA TRP A 254 18.53 3.57 6.99
C TRP A 254 18.64 4.75 7.96
N ARG A 255 19.81 5.39 7.98
CA ARG A 255 20.05 6.65 8.70
C ARG A 255 20.35 7.79 7.74
N PRO A 256 19.98 9.04 8.10
CA PRO A 256 20.31 10.21 7.29
C PRO A 256 21.78 10.24 6.84
N GLY A 257 21.98 10.36 5.53
CA GLY A 257 23.30 10.35 4.88
C GLY A 257 23.72 9.03 4.26
N GLU A 258 23.16 7.90 4.68
CA GLU A 258 23.49 6.59 4.10
C GLU A 258 22.88 6.40 2.71
N GLY A 259 23.62 5.75 1.81
CA GLY A 259 23.10 5.36 0.49
C GLY A 259 22.67 6.52 -0.41
N LEU A 260 23.13 7.74 -0.15
CA LEU A 260 22.89 8.91 -1.00
C LEU A 260 23.97 9.04 -2.07
N ARG A 261 23.60 9.56 -3.24
CA ARG A 261 24.56 9.89 -4.30
C ARG A 261 25.47 11.05 -3.86
N ALA A 262 26.71 11.07 -4.34
CA ALA A 262 27.75 12.02 -3.90
C ALA A 262 27.36 13.50 -4.10
N ASP A 263 26.56 13.80 -5.13
CA ASP A 263 26.01 15.13 -5.43
C ASP A 263 24.92 15.58 -4.44
N PHE A 264 24.39 14.68 -3.61
CA PHE A 264 23.42 14.96 -2.55
C PHE A 264 24.04 14.97 -1.14
N VAL A 265 25.33 14.62 -1.01
CA VAL A 265 26.09 14.70 0.23
C VAL A 265 26.63 16.13 0.38
N GLY A 266 25.83 17.03 0.96
CA GLY A 266 26.28 18.39 1.30
C GLY A 266 25.36 19.56 0.92
N SER A 267 24.20 19.32 0.31
CA SER A 267 23.18 20.37 0.18
C SER A 267 22.53 20.63 1.54
N PRO A 268 22.51 21.88 2.05
CA PRO A 268 21.83 22.18 3.32
C PRO A 268 20.33 21.87 3.21
N ALA A 269 19.77 21.46 4.36
CA ALA A 269 18.35 21.15 4.54
C ALA A 269 17.44 22.37 4.35
#